data_AF-A0A9P5QCY4-F1
#
_entry.id   AF-A0A9P5QCY4-F1
#
_cell.length_a   1.000
_cell.length_b   1.000
_cell.length_c   1.000
_cell.angle_alpha   90.00
_cell.angle_beta   90.00
_cell.angle_gamma   90.00
#
_symmetry.space_group_name_H-M   'P 1'
#
loop_
_entity.id
_entity.type
_entity.pdbx_description
1 polymer ?
#
loop_
_entity_poly.entity_id
_entity_poly.type
_entity_poly.pdbx_seq_one_letter_code
_entity_poly.pdbx_strand_id
1 'polypeptide(L)'
;MSSPLPSVAVAAGSITESSACSRVFAIPKIVECISHSLNFKTIAVAARVCRAWHTLWLPIIWHTIDCGQQWQNDFMQTLGRHGDLIRILRCSRDDDVSFLISDPSLNDNENHCRNLVTLVMPKTTLKTQPDQVKFIRQNPGLRDLSLAFRDDPSSDYSDLIHAVSSLGMLRRLAFDDENKTLQVEMLETILLRSPSLKELSFRRIGFFLNHPTGYAYTSSSEWLATSKTEEQTATTCLSHDVPVQEKKFLRIT
;
A
#
# COMPACT_ATOMS: atom_id res chain seq x y z
N MET A 1 -32.49 32.89 -69.05
CA MET A 1 -31.92 31.54 -68.84
C MET A 1 -30.43 31.72 -68.64
N SER A 2 -29.96 31.61 -67.39
CA SER A 2 -28.54 31.66 -67.04
C SER A 2 -28.32 30.66 -65.91
N SER A 3 -27.58 29.59 -66.17
CA SER A 3 -27.20 28.58 -65.18
C SER A 3 -26.05 29.10 -64.31
N PRO A 4 -26.07 28.90 -62.99
CA PRO A 4 -24.87 29.07 -62.16
C PRO A 4 -24.04 27.78 -62.14
N LEU A 5 -22.70 27.97 -62.18
CA LEU A 5 -21.68 26.93 -62.06
C LEU A 5 -21.72 26.24 -60.67
N PRO A 6 -21.29 24.97 -60.57
CA PRO A 6 -21.30 24.24 -59.32
C PRO A 6 -20.21 24.77 -58.37
N SER A 7 -20.64 25.14 -57.17
CA SER A 7 -19.76 25.48 -56.06
C SER A 7 -19.03 24.21 -55.62
N VAL A 8 -17.72 24.17 -55.82
CA VAL A 8 -16.85 23.11 -55.31
C VAL A 8 -16.85 23.22 -53.79
N ALA A 9 -17.59 22.33 -53.13
CA ALA A 9 -17.47 22.09 -51.72
C ALA A 9 -16.06 21.54 -51.45
N VAL A 10 -15.18 22.40 -50.94
CA VAL A 10 -13.96 21.95 -50.27
C VAL A 10 -14.44 21.24 -49.01
N ALA A 11 -14.50 19.91 -49.09
CA ALA A 11 -14.64 19.07 -47.92
C ALA A 11 -13.48 19.43 -46.97
N ALA A 12 -13.81 20.18 -45.93
CA ALA A 12 -12.91 20.42 -44.82
C ALA A 12 -12.65 19.06 -44.17
N GLY A 13 -11.59 18.40 -44.63
CA GLY A 13 -11.03 17.24 -43.97
C GLY A 13 -10.76 17.63 -42.53
N SER A 14 -11.46 16.95 -41.62
CA SER A 14 -11.21 16.98 -40.19
C SER A 14 -9.80 16.47 -39.95
N ILE A 15 -8.83 17.36 -40.04
CA ILE A 15 -7.50 17.18 -39.49
C ILE A 15 -7.69 17.48 -38.01
N THR A 16 -7.70 16.43 -37.19
CA THR A 16 -7.63 16.53 -35.74
C THR A 16 -6.52 17.51 -35.35
N GLU A 17 -6.90 18.70 -34.88
CA GLU A 17 -5.99 19.71 -34.37
C GLU A 17 -5.35 19.20 -33.07
N SER A 18 -4.31 18.39 -33.21
CA SER A 18 -3.42 18.05 -32.10
C SER A 18 -2.64 19.30 -31.74
N SER A 19 -3.09 19.99 -30.70
CA SER A 19 -2.42 21.19 -30.19
C SER A 19 -0.93 20.92 -29.95
N ALA A 20 -0.06 21.92 -30.10
CA ALA A 20 1.37 21.77 -29.83
C ALA A 20 1.63 21.19 -28.42
N CYS A 21 0.77 21.54 -27.44
CA CYS A 21 0.74 20.93 -26.11
C CYS A 21 0.52 19.42 -26.15
N SER A 22 -0.50 18.95 -26.88
CA SER A 22 -0.82 17.52 -27.00
C SER A 22 0.35 16.71 -27.55
N ARG A 23 1.14 17.30 -28.48
CA ARG A 23 2.32 16.64 -29.05
C ARG A 23 3.50 16.53 -28.07
N VAL A 24 3.74 17.57 -27.26
CA VAL A 24 4.80 17.55 -26.24
C VAL A 24 4.50 16.51 -25.16
N PHE A 25 3.24 16.43 -24.72
CA PHE A 25 2.84 15.48 -23.68
C PHE A 25 2.59 14.06 -24.17
N ALA A 26 2.58 13.83 -25.48
CA ALA A 26 2.59 12.48 -26.04
C ALA A 26 3.93 11.76 -25.80
N ILE A 27 4.99 12.45 -25.35
CA ILE A 27 6.31 11.89 -25.09
C ILE A 27 6.43 11.56 -23.59
N PRO A 28 6.34 10.29 -23.17
CA PRO A 28 6.25 9.93 -21.75
C PRO A 28 7.45 10.41 -20.92
N LYS A 29 8.65 10.35 -21.51
CA LYS A 29 9.90 10.76 -20.84
C LYS A 29 9.91 12.25 -20.47
N ILE A 30 9.31 13.11 -21.30
CA ILE A 30 9.23 14.55 -21.00
C ILE A 30 8.27 14.78 -19.83
N VAL A 31 7.12 14.11 -19.85
CA VAL A 31 6.11 14.18 -18.79
C VAL A 31 6.71 13.73 -17.46
N GLU A 32 7.44 12.62 -17.45
CA GLU A 32 8.13 12.10 -16.28
C GLU A 32 9.13 13.12 -15.70
N CYS A 33 10.00 13.68 -16.53
CA CYS A 33 10.97 14.71 -16.11
C CYS A 33 10.30 15.96 -15.51
N ILE A 34 9.22 16.44 -16.14
CA ILE A 34 8.45 17.58 -15.62
C ILE A 34 7.79 17.21 -14.29
N SER A 35 7.15 16.04 -14.21
CA SER A 35 6.45 15.59 -13.00
C SER A 35 7.36 15.49 -11.78
N HIS A 36 8.61 15.04 -11.96
CA HIS A 36 9.61 14.96 -10.90
C HIS A 36 10.15 16.31 -10.45
N SER A 37 10.02 17.33 -11.30
CA SER A 37 10.53 18.68 -11.03
C SER A 37 9.47 19.61 -10.43
N LEU A 38 8.20 19.23 -10.49
CA LEU A 38 7.08 20.03 -9.97
C LEU A 38 6.57 19.47 -8.65
N ASN A 39 6.25 20.36 -7.71
CA ASN A 39 5.52 19.95 -6.51
C ASN A 39 4.02 19.76 -6.82
N PHE A 40 3.32 19.05 -5.94
CA PHE A 40 1.89 18.75 -6.11
C PHE A 40 1.01 20.00 -6.34
N LYS A 41 1.28 21.10 -5.62
CA LYS A 41 0.50 22.34 -5.77
C LYS A 41 0.65 22.92 -7.18
N THR A 42 1.86 22.91 -7.72
CA THR A 42 2.12 23.37 -9.08
C THR A 42 1.45 22.47 -10.12
N ILE A 43 1.50 21.15 -9.93
CA ILE A 43 0.81 20.18 -10.81
C ILE A 43 -0.70 20.40 -10.79
N ALA A 44 -1.29 20.66 -9.61
CA ALA A 44 -2.72 20.93 -9.49
C ALA A 44 -3.15 22.23 -10.19
N VAL A 45 -2.32 23.27 -10.17
CA VAL A 45 -2.56 24.52 -10.93
C VAL A 45 -2.40 24.26 -12.43
N ALA A 46 -1.35 23.53 -12.82
CA ALA A 46 -1.06 23.14 -14.20
C ALA A 46 -2.24 22.38 -14.84
N ALA A 47 -2.89 21.49 -14.09
CA ALA A 47 -4.08 20.75 -14.55
C ALA A 47 -5.26 21.65 -14.97
N ARG A 48 -5.30 22.92 -14.55
CA ARG A 48 -6.38 23.87 -14.87
C ARG A 48 -6.12 24.72 -16.11
N VAL A 49 -4.93 24.66 -16.69
CA VAL A 49 -4.52 25.54 -17.80
C VAL A 49 -5.30 25.24 -19.08
N CYS A 50 -5.37 23.98 -19.49
CA CYS A 50 -6.16 23.55 -20.63
C CYS A 50 -6.49 22.05 -20.55
N ARG A 51 -7.38 21.57 -21.42
CA ARG A 51 -7.82 20.16 -21.43
C ARG A 51 -6.68 19.16 -21.59
N ALA A 52 -5.67 19.46 -22.41
CA ALA A 52 -4.53 18.57 -22.61
C ALA A 52 -3.71 18.40 -21.32
N TRP A 53 -3.46 19.51 -20.60
CA TRP A 53 -2.77 19.48 -19.31
C TRP A 53 -3.61 18.78 -18.26
N HIS A 54 -4.92 19.02 -18.25
CA HIS A 54 -5.84 18.35 -17.34
C HIS A 54 -5.74 16.83 -17.48
N THR A 55 -5.91 16.29 -18.69
CA THR A 55 -5.83 14.83 -18.93
C THR A 55 -4.48 14.24 -18.57
N LEU A 56 -3.39 15.01 -18.72
CA LEU A 56 -2.05 14.56 -18.39
C LEU A 56 -1.79 14.49 -16.88
N TRP A 57 -2.15 15.55 -16.16
CA TRP A 57 -1.80 15.70 -14.75
C TRP A 57 -2.78 14.97 -13.83
N LEU A 58 -4.01 14.73 -14.27
CA LEU A 58 -5.04 14.08 -13.47
C LEU A 58 -4.61 12.72 -12.89
N PRO A 59 -4.01 11.77 -13.65
CA PRO A 59 -3.53 10.51 -13.09
C PRO A 59 -2.42 10.69 -12.05
N ILE A 60 -1.60 11.73 -12.16
CA ILE A 60 -0.52 12.03 -11.19
C ILE A 60 -1.12 12.61 -9.92
N ILE A 61 -2.09 13.52 -10.05
CA ILE A 61 -2.80 14.14 -8.91
C ILE A 61 -3.54 13.08 -8.09
N TRP A 62 -4.25 12.18 -8.76
CA TRP A 62 -5.06 11.15 -8.10
C TRP A 62 -4.30 9.85 -7.79
N HIS A 63 -3.00 9.78 -8.11
CA HIS A 63 -2.20 8.56 -7.92
C HIS A 63 -2.16 8.11 -6.45
N THR A 64 -1.98 9.07 -5.55
CA THR A 64 -1.84 8.85 -4.11
C THR A 64 -2.88 9.66 -3.37
N ILE A 65 -3.72 8.98 -2.58
CA ILE A 65 -4.72 9.61 -1.72
C ILE A 65 -4.45 9.25 -0.27
N ASP A 66 -4.50 10.28 0.59
CA ASP A 66 -4.39 10.16 2.04
C ASP A 66 -5.74 10.51 2.67
N CYS A 67 -6.49 9.47 3.03
CA CYS A 67 -7.79 9.55 3.68
C CYS A 67 -7.60 9.98 5.13
N GLY A 68 -8.30 11.05 5.52
CA GLY A 68 -8.19 11.67 6.85
C GLY A 68 -8.07 13.18 6.80
N GLN A 69 -7.22 13.74 5.93
CA GLN A 69 -7.07 15.20 5.79
C GLN A 69 -7.95 15.80 4.69
N GLN A 70 -8.36 15.00 3.70
CA GLN A 70 -8.94 15.51 2.44
C GLN A 70 -10.42 15.20 2.25
N TRP A 71 -11.07 14.63 3.27
CA TRP A 71 -12.46 14.21 3.19
C TRP A 71 -13.37 15.41 3.41
N GLN A 72 -13.59 16.14 2.33
CA GLN A 72 -14.53 17.26 2.28
C GLN A 72 -15.88 16.77 1.73
N ASN A 73 -16.90 17.61 1.88
CA ASN A 73 -18.16 17.43 1.16
C ASN A 73 -17.85 17.28 -0.34
N ASP A 74 -18.46 16.30 -1.00
CA ASP A 74 -18.22 15.85 -2.40
C ASP A 74 -17.05 14.89 -2.64
N PHE A 75 -16.34 14.42 -1.59
CA PHE A 75 -15.26 13.43 -1.77
C PHE A 75 -15.76 12.16 -2.47
N MET A 76 -16.90 11.58 -2.07
CA MET A 76 -17.45 10.38 -2.69
C MET A 76 -17.81 10.58 -4.16
N GLN A 77 -18.40 11.73 -4.51
CA GLN A 77 -18.68 12.06 -5.91
C GLN A 77 -17.37 12.17 -6.73
N THR A 78 -16.34 12.77 -6.14
CA THR A 78 -15.05 12.95 -6.78
C THR A 78 -14.31 11.61 -6.92
N LEU A 79 -14.42 10.76 -5.91
CA LEU A 79 -13.92 9.39 -5.90
C LEU A 79 -14.61 8.54 -6.98
N GLY A 80 -15.92 8.66 -7.16
CA GLY A 80 -16.64 8.00 -8.24
C GLY A 80 -16.15 8.41 -9.64
N ARG A 81 -15.64 9.64 -9.81
CA ARG A 81 -15.11 10.12 -11.09
C ARG A 81 -13.66 9.75 -11.35
N HIS A 82 -12.86 9.56 -10.29
CA HIS A 82 -11.40 9.48 -10.40
C HIS A 82 -10.79 8.25 -9.72
N GLY A 83 -11.59 7.42 -9.08
CA GLY A 83 -11.10 6.31 -8.26
C GLY A 83 -10.29 5.27 -9.04
N ASP A 84 -10.58 5.07 -10.33
CA ASP A 84 -9.79 4.21 -11.22
C ASP A 84 -8.34 4.70 -11.44
N LEU A 85 -8.05 5.96 -11.12
CA LEU A 85 -6.70 6.52 -11.20
C LEU A 85 -5.88 6.29 -9.93
N ILE A 86 -6.54 5.95 -8.81
CA ILE A 86 -5.90 5.76 -7.52
C ILE A 86 -5.10 4.46 -7.52
N ARG A 87 -3.81 4.56 -7.18
CA ARG A 87 -2.89 3.42 -7.06
C ARG A 87 -2.38 3.23 -5.64
N ILE A 88 -2.26 4.31 -4.89
CA ILE A 88 -1.80 4.31 -3.51
C ILE A 88 -2.90 4.95 -2.65
N LEU A 89 -3.45 4.17 -1.73
CA LEU A 89 -4.44 4.65 -0.77
C LEU A 89 -3.89 4.49 0.63
N ARG A 90 -3.93 5.58 1.40
CA ARG A 90 -3.57 5.59 2.81
C ARG A 90 -4.79 5.96 3.62
N CYS A 91 -5.20 5.09 4.51
CA CYS A 91 -6.31 5.32 5.42
C CYS A 91 -5.75 5.58 6.81
N SER A 92 -6.11 6.71 7.39
CA SER A 92 -5.60 7.12 8.71
C SER A 92 -6.63 6.98 9.81
N ARG A 93 -7.93 7.01 9.48
CA ARG A 93 -9.01 6.88 10.44
C ARG A 93 -9.67 5.51 10.36
N ASP A 94 -10.14 5.04 11.51
CA ASP A 94 -10.79 3.73 11.66
C ASP A 94 -12.03 3.57 10.76
N ASP A 95 -12.71 4.67 10.43
CA ASP A 95 -13.92 4.72 9.62
C ASP A 95 -13.66 4.89 8.10
N ASP A 96 -12.43 5.22 7.68
CA ASP A 96 -12.12 5.53 6.28
C ASP A 96 -12.51 4.37 5.34
N VAL A 97 -12.20 3.13 5.72
CA VAL A 97 -12.51 1.97 4.87
C VAL A 97 -14.01 1.74 4.78
N SER A 98 -14.73 1.88 5.90
CA SER A 98 -16.18 1.75 5.94
C SER A 98 -16.83 2.73 4.97
N PHE A 99 -16.43 3.99 4.98
CA PHE A 99 -16.98 4.99 4.06
C PHE A 99 -16.72 4.69 2.57
N LEU A 100 -15.59 4.05 2.24
CA LEU A 100 -15.28 3.65 0.86
C LEU A 100 -16.17 2.51 0.34
N ILE A 101 -16.76 1.72 1.25
CA ILE A 101 -17.66 0.61 0.91
C ILE A 101 -19.15 0.90 1.19
N SER A 102 -19.44 1.98 1.93
CA SER A 102 -20.76 2.24 2.53
C SER A 102 -21.73 2.99 1.61
N ASP A 103 -21.34 3.37 0.39
CA ASP A 103 -22.25 4.10 -0.49
C ASP A 103 -23.41 3.18 -0.92
N PRO A 104 -24.64 3.40 -0.41
CA PRO A 104 -25.79 2.55 -0.70
C PRO A 104 -26.36 2.79 -2.10
N SER A 105 -25.85 3.78 -2.84
CA SER A 105 -26.22 4.05 -4.23
C SER A 105 -25.41 3.24 -5.24
N LEU A 106 -24.35 2.56 -4.79
CA LEU A 106 -23.54 1.68 -5.62
C LEU A 106 -24.10 0.26 -5.55
N ASN A 107 -24.26 -0.36 -6.72
CA ASN A 107 -24.43 -1.80 -6.79
C ASN A 107 -23.20 -2.46 -6.12
N ASP A 108 -23.38 -3.59 -5.43
CA ASP A 108 -22.35 -4.31 -4.65
C ASP A 108 -21.01 -4.58 -5.37
N ASN A 109 -20.96 -4.36 -6.69
CA ASN A 109 -19.80 -4.56 -7.56
C ASN A 109 -19.00 -3.29 -7.87
N GLU A 110 -19.44 -2.09 -7.49
CA GLU A 110 -18.73 -0.84 -7.80
C GLU A 110 -17.73 -0.44 -6.70
N ASN A 111 -16.58 -1.12 -6.68
CA ASN A 111 -15.39 -0.63 -5.97
C ASN A 111 -14.86 0.62 -6.71
N HIS A 112 -14.76 1.76 -6.02
CA HIS A 112 -14.20 2.97 -6.61
C HIS A 112 -12.69 2.88 -6.87
N CYS A 113 -11.97 2.03 -6.15
CA CYS A 113 -10.52 1.98 -6.17
C CYS A 113 -9.98 0.67 -6.77
N ARG A 114 -10.61 0.12 -7.82
CA ARG A 114 -10.28 -1.21 -8.42
C ARG A 114 -8.83 -1.42 -8.83
N ASN A 115 -8.11 -0.32 -8.96
CA ASN A 115 -6.80 -0.21 -9.56
C ASN A 115 -5.68 -0.07 -8.52
N LEU A 116 -5.99 -0.27 -7.24
CA LEU A 116 -5.04 -0.16 -6.15
C LEU A 116 -3.87 -1.13 -6.26
N VAL A 117 -2.69 -0.59 -5.96
CA VAL A 117 -1.42 -1.32 -5.89
C VAL A 117 -0.91 -1.32 -4.46
N THR A 118 -1.02 -0.18 -3.78
CA THR A 118 -0.58 0.00 -2.40
C THR A 118 -1.74 0.42 -1.53
N LEU A 119 -1.92 -0.26 -0.41
CA LEU A 119 -2.93 0.05 0.60
C LEU A 119 -2.28 0.13 1.98
N VAL A 120 -2.43 1.27 2.65
CA VAL A 120 -2.12 1.42 4.06
C VAL A 120 -3.43 1.46 4.82
N MET A 121 -3.72 0.42 5.57
CA MET A 121 -4.95 0.31 6.34
C MET A 121 -4.88 1.18 7.61
N PRO A 122 -6.03 1.66 8.10
CA PRO A 122 -6.08 2.22 9.44
C PRO A 122 -5.91 1.09 10.46
N LYS A 123 -5.92 1.43 11.76
CA LYS A 123 -5.86 0.42 12.82
C LYS A 123 -7.06 -0.51 12.74
N THR A 124 -6.77 -1.79 12.56
CA THR A 124 -7.75 -2.87 12.51
C THR A 124 -8.28 -3.12 13.91
N THR A 125 -9.61 -3.13 14.01
CA THR A 125 -10.35 -3.59 15.17
C THR A 125 -11.32 -4.69 14.74
N LEU A 126 -11.87 -5.47 15.67
CA LEU A 126 -12.94 -6.44 15.39
C LEU A 126 -14.16 -5.78 14.76
N LYS A 127 -14.41 -4.50 15.08
CA LYS A 127 -15.49 -3.70 14.49
C LYS A 127 -15.21 -3.35 13.02
N THR A 128 -13.98 -3.00 12.69
CA THR A 128 -13.59 -2.51 11.34
C THR A 128 -13.12 -3.62 10.41
N GLN A 129 -12.74 -4.78 10.95
CA GLN A 129 -12.27 -5.94 10.18
C GLN A 129 -13.20 -6.35 9.03
N PRO A 130 -14.54 -6.48 9.20
CA PRO A 130 -15.41 -6.94 8.11
C PRO A 130 -15.32 -6.04 6.86
N ASP A 131 -15.25 -4.73 7.08
CA ASP A 131 -15.17 -3.74 6.01
C ASP A 131 -13.83 -3.78 5.30
N GLN A 132 -12.74 -3.95 6.09
CA GLN A 132 -11.39 -4.13 5.57
C GLN A 132 -11.24 -5.42 4.76
N VAL A 133 -11.83 -6.52 5.22
CA VAL A 133 -11.89 -7.79 4.50
C VAL A 133 -12.61 -7.61 3.17
N LYS A 134 -13.79 -6.97 3.17
CA LYS A 134 -14.56 -6.67 1.95
C LYS A 134 -13.70 -5.85 0.97
N PHE A 135 -13.05 -4.80 1.47
CA PHE A 135 -12.24 -3.91 0.65
C PHE A 135 -10.98 -4.60 0.07
N ILE A 136 -10.29 -5.44 0.83
CA ILE A 136 -9.14 -6.22 0.34
C ILE A 136 -9.58 -7.17 -0.78
N ARG A 137 -10.69 -7.88 -0.60
CA ARG A 137 -11.22 -8.82 -1.60
C ARG A 137 -11.62 -8.14 -2.91
N GLN A 138 -12.05 -6.88 -2.84
CA GLN A 138 -12.36 -6.07 -4.03
C GLN A 138 -11.11 -5.60 -4.80
N ASN A 139 -9.90 -5.80 -4.26
CA ASN A 139 -8.64 -5.34 -4.82
C ASN A 139 -7.59 -6.48 -4.94
N PRO A 140 -7.86 -7.52 -5.77
CA PRO A 140 -6.95 -8.67 -5.91
C PRO A 140 -5.58 -8.31 -6.51
N GLY A 141 -5.45 -7.13 -7.12
CA GLY A 141 -4.20 -6.62 -7.72
C GLY A 141 -3.22 -5.97 -6.73
N LEU A 142 -3.56 -5.91 -5.43
CA LEU A 142 -2.70 -5.33 -4.40
C LEU A 142 -1.32 -6.00 -4.37
N ARG A 143 -0.28 -5.18 -4.26
CA ARG A 143 1.13 -5.59 -4.20
C ARG A 143 1.79 -5.18 -2.90
N ASP A 144 1.37 -4.07 -2.33
CA ASP A 144 1.90 -3.55 -1.07
C ASP A 144 0.74 -3.33 -0.10
N LEU A 145 0.78 -4.00 1.05
CA LEU A 145 -0.24 -3.86 2.09
C LEU A 145 0.44 -3.51 3.41
N SER A 146 -0.07 -2.51 4.10
CA SER A 146 0.29 -2.21 5.49
C SER A 146 -0.91 -2.41 6.40
N LEU A 147 -0.69 -3.15 7.49
CA LEU A 147 -1.68 -3.49 8.50
C LEU A 147 -1.25 -3.02 9.89
N ALA A 148 -2.21 -2.60 10.69
CA ALA A 148 -2.04 -2.36 12.11
C ALA A 148 -3.23 -2.99 12.84
N PHE A 149 -3.01 -3.52 14.04
CA PHE A 149 -3.99 -4.19 14.90
C PHE A 149 -4.02 -3.45 16.23
N ARG A 150 -5.22 -3.23 16.75
CA ARG A 150 -5.44 -2.45 17.98
C ARG A 150 -5.97 -3.28 19.13
N ASP A 151 -6.74 -4.33 18.85
CA ASP A 151 -7.34 -5.14 19.91
C ASP A 151 -6.37 -6.21 20.40
N ASP A 152 -6.78 -6.88 21.48
CA ASP A 152 -6.06 -7.92 22.22
C ASP A 152 -5.55 -9.07 21.33
N PRO A 153 -4.42 -9.74 21.66
CA PRO A 153 -3.91 -10.86 20.88
C PRO A 153 -4.91 -12.01 20.74
N SER A 154 -5.84 -12.20 21.68
CA SER A 154 -6.88 -13.24 21.59
C SER A 154 -7.98 -12.95 20.57
N SER A 155 -7.97 -11.77 19.95
CA SER A 155 -8.98 -11.37 18.97
C SER A 155 -8.87 -12.22 17.70
N ASP A 156 -10.03 -12.64 17.19
CA ASP A 156 -10.10 -13.44 15.98
C ASP A 156 -9.99 -12.57 14.71
N TYR A 157 -8.78 -12.53 14.14
CA TYR A 157 -8.52 -11.89 12.86
C TYR A 157 -8.48 -12.85 11.67
N SER A 158 -8.99 -14.09 11.81
CA SER A 158 -8.85 -15.15 10.81
C SER A 158 -9.37 -14.74 9.42
N ASP A 159 -10.49 -14.02 9.37
CA ASP A 159 -11.07 -13.55 8.10
C ASP A 159 -10.17 -12.56 7.37
N LEU A 160 -9.55 -11.62 8.11
CA LEU A 160 -8.59 -10.69 7.55
C LEU A 160 -7.35 -11.42 7.05
N ILE A 161 -6.82 -12.34 7.86
CA ILE A 161 -5.65 -13.14 7.49
C ILE A 161 -5.93 -13.98 6.23
N HIS A 162 -7.10 -14.58 6.12
CA HIS A 162 -7.51 -15.31 4.91
C HIS A 162 -7.65 -14.39 3.70
N ALA A 163 -8.18 -13.18 3.87
CA ALA A 163 -8.29 -12.20 2.79
C ALA A 163 -6.91 -11.70 2.31
N VAL A 164 -5.97 -11.50 3.23
CA VAL A 164 -4.58 -11.12 2.89
C VAL A 164 -3.88 -12.27 2.19
N SER A 165 -4.04 -13.49 2.71
CA SER A 165 -3.45 -14.72 2.16
C SER A 165 -3.95 -15.07 0.75
N SER A 166 -5.10 -14.54 0.33
CA SER A 166 -5.63 -14.75 -1.02
C SER A 166 -5.09 -13.75 -2.05
N LEU A 167 -4.30 -12.75 -1.64
CA LEU A 167 -3.69 -11.78 -2.54
C LEU A 167 -2.50 -12.40 -3.29
N GLY A 168 -2.78 -13.03 -4.43
CA GLY A 168 -1.76 -13.71 -5.24
C GLY A 168 -0.65 -12.79 -5.79
N MET A 169 -0.86 -11.47 -5.83
CA MET A 169 0.13 -10.49 -6.29
C MET A 169 0.87 -9.75 -5.15
N LEU A 170 0.59 -10.07 -3.89
CA LEU A 170 1.19 -9.40 -2.75
C LEU A 170 2.71 -9.62 -2.74
N ARG A 171 3.48 -8.54 -2.75
CA ARG A 171 4.95 -8.53 -2.75
C ARG A 171 5.52 -7.99 -1.45
N ARG A 172 4.86 -7.01 -0.84
CA ARG A 172 5.28 -6.41 0.42
C ARG A 172 4.12 -6.44 1.40
N LEU A 173 4.40 -6.95 2.60
CA LEU A 173 3.51 -6.86 3.73
C LEU A 173 4.23 -6.13 4.86
N ALA A 174 3.63 -5.03 5.29
CA ALA A 174 4.09 -4.26 6.43
C ALA A 174 3.11 -4.42 7.59
N PHE A 175 3.67 -4.51 8.78
CA PHE A 175 2.92 -4.36 10.01
C PHE A 175 3.41 -3.07 10.66
N ASP A 176 2.56 -2.04 10.61
CA ASP A 176 2.87 -0.68 11.08
C ASP A 176 2.26 -0.41 12.46
N ASP A 177 2.84 0.58 13.13
CA ASP A 177 2.47 1.04 14.48
C ASP A 177 2.64 -0.04 15.58
N GLU A 178 2.41 0.29 16.84
CA GLU A 178 2.54 -0.62 18.00
C GLU A 178 1.57 -1.82 17.91
N ASN A 179 1.82 -2.73 16.97
CA ASN A 179 1.21 -4.05 16.88
C ASN A 179 1.71 -4.84 18.08
N LYS A 180 1.00 -4.67 19.18
CA LYS A 180 1.22 -5.42 20.40
C LYS A 180 0.46 -6.74 20.37
N THR A 181 -0.07 -7.20 19.23
CA THR A 181 -1.06 -8.30 19.23
C THR A 181 -0.98 -9.21 18.01
N LEU A 182 0.10 -9.13 17.21
CA LEU A 182 0.29 -10.04 16.09
C LEU A 182 0.61 -11.46 16.60
N GLN A 183 -0.29 -12.40 16.34
CA GLN A 183 -0.06 -13.81 16.61
C GLN A 183 0.88 -14.42 15.57
N VAL A 184 1.78 -15.31 16.00
CA VAL A 184 2.72 -16.01 15.10
C VAL A 184 1.99 -16.91 14.10
N GLU A 185 0.93 -17.61 14.53
CA GLU A 185 0.12 -18.50 13.67
C GLU A 185 -0.53 -17.76 12.49
N MET A 186 -0.93 -16.50 12.71
CA MET A 186 -1.46 -15.64 11.66
C MET A 186 -0.40 -15.33 10.60
N LEU A 187 0.83 -15.03 11.05
CA LEU A 187 1.94 -14.76 10.16
C LEU A 187 2.33 -16.01 9.36
N GLU A 188 2.41 -17.17 10.01
CA GLU A 188 2.67 -18.45 9.34
C GLU A 188 1.64 -18.74 8.25
N THR A 189 0.36 -18.49 8.53
CA THR A 189 -0.73 -18.66 7.56
C THR A 189 -0.53 -17.78 6.33
N ILE A 190 -0.14 -16.51 6.52
CA ILE A 190 0.15 -15.59 5.40
C ILE A 190 1.35 -16.08 4.60
N LEU A 191 2.45 -16.41 5.27
CA LEU A 191 3.70 -16.82 4.62
C LEU A 191 3.54 -18.10 3.81
N LEU A 192 2.78 -19.07 4.32
CA LEU A 192 2.50 -20.33 3.60
C LEU A 192 1.63 -20.12 2.35
N ARG A 193 0.80 -19.08 2.33
CA ARG A 193 -0.20 -18.84 1.28
C ARG A 193 0.14 -17.69 0.32
N SER A 194 1.22 -16.97 0.56
CA SER A 194 1.62 -15.79 -0.23
C SER A 194 2.93 -16.03 -1.01
N PRO A 195 2.92 -16.83 -2.09
CA PRO A 195 4.15 -17.20 -2.81
C PRO A 195 4.85 -16.03 -3.50
N SER A 196 4.14 -14.93 -3.74
CA SER A 196 4.67 -13.71 -4.36
C SER A 196 5.35 -12.76 -3.37
N LEU A 197 5.26 -13.03 -2.07
CA LEU A 197 5.76 -12.15 -1.02
C LEU A 197 7.29 -12.14 -1.04
N LYS A 198 7.86 -10.94 -1.12
CA LYS A 198 9.32 -10.68 -1.19
C LYS A 198 9.83 -9.92 0.02
N GLU A 199 8.96 -9.13 0.63
CA GLU A 199 9.33 -8.25 1.72
C GLU A 199 8.29 -8.31 2.83
N LEU A 200 8.81 -8.48 4.04
CA LEU A 200 8.04 -8.48 5.27
C LEU A 200 8.72 -7.47 6.21
N SER A 201 7.99 -6.43 6.60
CA SER A 201 8.55 -5.37 7.44
C SER A 201 7.74 -5.23 8.72
N PHE A 202 8.43 -5.22 9.86
CA PHE A 202 7.85 -5.01 11.17
C PHE A 202 8.31 -3.68 11.73
N ARG A 203 7.38 -2.78 12.07
CA ARG A 203 7.71 -1.49 12.66
C ARG A 203 7.16 -1.40 14.07
N ARG A 204 8.04 -1.34 15.08
CA ARG A 204 7.67 -1.21 16.51
C ARG A 204 6.74 -2.33 17.02
N ILE A 205 7.06 -3.58 16.67
CA ILE A 205 6.21 -4.75 16.92
C ILE A 205 6.73 -5.61 18.07
N GLY A 206 5.80 -6.08 18.90
CA GLY A 206 6.01 -7.18 19.83
C GLY A 206 5.31 -8.45 19.34
N PHE A 207 5.97 -9.59 19.45
CA PHE A 207 5.41 -10.89 19.06
C PHE A 207 4.84 -11.61 20.28
N PHE A 208 3.73 -12.32 20.04
CA PHE A 208 3.08 -13.15 21.03
C PHE A 208 3.23 -14.61 20.65
N LEU A 209 3.92 -15.35 21.51
CA LEU A 209 3.96 -16.81 21.46
C LEU A 209 2.95 -17.33 22.48
N ASN A 210 1.92 -18.02 21.99
CA ASN A 210 1.08 -18.84 22.85
C ASN A 210 1.90 -20.08 23.27
N HIS A 211 2.67 -19.96 24.34
CA HIS A 211 3.29 -21.13 24.97
C HIS A 211 2.26 -21.81 25.88
N PRO A 212 2.11 -23.15 25.87
CA PRO A 212 1.11 -23.88 26.65
C PRO A 212 1.23 -23.72 28.18
N THR A 213 2.24 -22.99 28.68
CA THR A 213 2.44 -22.70 30.11
C THR A 213 2.49 -21.21 30.48
N GLY A 214 2.16 -20.29 29.56
CA GLY A 214 2.00 -18.87 29.89
C GLY A 214 2.47 -17.89 28.81
N TYR A 215 1.91 -16.68 28.87
CA TYR A 215 2.15 -15.57 27.95
C TYR A 215 3.61 -15.09 28.01
N ALA A 216 4.31 -15.08 26.86
CA ALA A 216 5.63 -14.46 26.73
C ALA A 216 5.62 -13.43 25.59
N TYR A 217 5.98 -12.19 25.93
CA TYR A 217 6.17 -11.10 24.98
C TYR A 217 7.63 -11.15 24.52
N THR A 218 7.90 -11.36 23.23
CA THR A 218 9.27 -11.35 22.69
C THR A 218 9.41 -10.29 21.61
N SER A 219 10.55 -9.60 21.62
CA SER A 219 10.91 -8.59 20.60
C SER A 219 11.60 -9.28 19.41
N SER A 220 11.35 -8.80 18.19
CA SER A 220 11.98 -9.31 16.94
C SER A 220 13.52 -9.33 16.98
N SER A 221 14.14 -8.54 17.86
CA SER A 221 15.59 -8.44 17.99
C SER A 221 16.26 -9.74 18.43
N GLU A 222 15.55 -10.68 19.06
CA GLU A 222 16.14 -11.92 19.59
C GLU A 222 16.04 -13.11 18.61
N TRP A 223 15.11 -13.08 17.66
CA TRP A 223 14.90 -14.19 16.71
C TRP A 223 15.89 -14.21 15.53
N LEU A 224 16.56 -13.09 15.25
CA LEU A 224 17.62 -13.04 14.22
C LEU A 224 18.97 -13.60 14.70
N ALA A 225 19.10 -13.94 15.99
CA ALA A 225 20.34 -14.47 16.57
C ALA A 225 20.39 -16.01 16.59
N THR A 226 19.28 -16.71 16.41
CA THR A 226 19.22 -18.18 16.59
C THR A 226 19.28 -19.00 15.29
N SER A 227 19.41 -18.38 14.11
CA SER A 227 19.60 -19.10 12.85
C SER A 227 21.07 -19.36 12.46
N LYS A 228 22.01 -19.02 13.36
CA LYS A 228 23.39 -19.49 13.26
C LYS A 228 23.74 -20.23 14.53
N THR A 229 23.73 -21.55 14.47
CA THR A 229 24.82 -22.47 14.86
C THR A 229 24.23 -23.82 15.29
N GLU A 230 23.87 -24.66 14.32
CA GLU A 230 23.90 -26.11 14.50
C GLU A 230 24.42 -26.74 13.22
N GLU A 231 25.74 -26.99 13.18
CA GLU A 231 26.32 -28.21 12.59
C GLU A 231 27.83 -28.23 12.83
N GLN A 232 28.27 -29.01 13.83
CA GLN A 232 29.18 -30.17 13.69
C GLN A 232 29.85 -30.54 15.03
N THR A 233 29.20 -31.48 15.72
CA THR A 233 29.73 -32.76 16.22
C THR A 233 31.13 -32.86 16.86
N ALA A 234 31.12 -33.27 18.15
CA ALA A 234 31.84 -34.43 18.74
C ALA A 234 33.39 -34.42 18.81
N THR A 235 34.13 -34.86 19.83
CA THR A 235 33.94 -35.28 21.24
C THR A 235 35.34 -35.36 21.86
N THR A 236 35.45 -35.10 23.17
CA THR A 236 36.43 -35.66 24.16
C THR A 236 37.88 -35.15 24.30
N CYS A 237 38.13 -34.75 25.57
CA CYS A 237 39.25 -35.10 26.46
C CYS A 237 40.34 -34.06 26.78
N LEU A 238 40.28 -33.62 28.04
CA LEU A 238 41.35 -33.53 29.05
C LEU A 238 42.28 -32.29 29.09
N SER A 239 42.02 -31.51 30.16
CA SER A 239 42.95 -31.21 31.27
C SER A 239 43.62 -29.83 31.38
N HIS A 240 43.50 -29.32 32.62
CA HIS A 240 44.37 -28.44 33.41
C HIS A 240 44.55 -26.94 33.11
N ASP A 241 44.01 -26.15 34.05
CA ASP A 241 44.62 -25.08 34.84
C ASP A 241 45.46 -23.97 34.17
N VAL A 242 45.02 -22.72 34.33
CA VAL A 242 45.60 -21.65 35.18
C VAL A 242 45.03 -20.26 34.73
N PRO A 243 44.65 -19.35 35.65
CA PRO A 243 43.96 -18.09 35.33
C PRO A 243 44.89 -16.86 35.36
N VAL A 244 44.82 -15.93 34.39
CA VAL A 244 45.50 -14.62 34.52
C VAL A 244 44.80 -13.47 33.76
N GLN A 245 44.36 -12.50 34.56
CA GLN A 245 44.26 -11.03 34.39
C GLN A 245 43.24 -10.36 33.46
N GLU A 246 42.31 -9.68 34.12
CA GLU A 246 41.73 -8.39 33.75
C GLU A 246 42.81 -7.36 33.36
N LYS A 247 42.61 -6.66 32.24
CA LYS A 247 43.14 -5.31 32.04
C LYS A 247 42.04 -4.38 31.54
N LYS A 248 41.71 -3.41 32.40
CA LYS A 248 40.90 -2.22 32.11
C LYS A 248 41.68 -1.18 31.31
N PHE A 249 40.89 -0.29 30.70
CA PHE A 249 41.16 1.08 30.19
C PHE A 249 41.68 1.19 28.75
N LEU A 250 41.28 2.16 27.92
CA LEU A 250 40.80 3.53 28.17
C LEU A 250 39.77 3.99 27.10
N ARG A 251 38.77 4.78 27.52
CA ARG A 251 38.02 5.70 26.66
C ARG A 251 38.89 6.93 26.39
N ILE A 252 38.96 7.38 25.15
CA ILE A 252 39.42 8.72 24.79
C ILE A 252 38.22 9.46 24.17
N THR A 253 38.10 10.70 24.62
CA THR A 253 37.09 11.76 24.43
C THR A 253 36.35 11.81 23.11
#